data_AF-A0A2E4I5Q2-F1
#
_entry.id   AF-A0A2E4I5Q2-F1
#
_cell.length_a   1.000
_cell.length_b   1.000
_cell.length_c   1.000
_cell.angle_alpha   90.00
_cell.angle_beta   90.00
_cell.angle_gamma   90.00
#
_symmetry.space_group_name_H-M   'P 1'
#
loop_
_entity.id
_entity.type
_entity.pdbx_description
1 polymer ?
#
loop_
_entity_poly.entity_id
_entity_poly.type
_entity_poly.pdbx_seq_one_letter_code
_entity_poly.pdbx_strand_id
1 'polypeptide(L)' 'TSNSASGAIYIGDDETDENAFKLLSRTGIGIVVGCEDRQTDARYRVQDPPQVIQLLEGILSHLTESRSPD' A
#
# COMPACT_ATOMS: atom_id res chain seq x y z
N THR A 1 -11.03 10.41 -22.39
CA THR A 1 -10.34 9.10 -22.21
C THR A 1 -10.24 8.85 -20.71
N SER A 2 -11.11 8.01 -20.15
CA SER A 2 -11.06 7.70 -18.72
C SER A 2 -9.80 6.89 -18.43
N ASN A 3 -8.86 7.48 -17.68
CA ASN A 3 -7.68 6.79 -17.20
C ASN A 3 -8.09 5.86 -16.04
N SER A 4 -8.62 4.68 -16.35
CA SER A 4 -8.90 3.65 -15.34
C SER A 4 -7.59 2.95 -14.99
N ALA A 5 -6.77 3.58 -14.17
CA ALA A 5 -5.69 2.89 -13.48
C ALA A 5 -6.31 2.02 -12.38
N SER A 6 -6.65 0.78 -12.72
CA SER A 6 -7.13 -0.22 -11.75
C SER A 6 -5.93 -0.88 -11.07
N GLY A 7 -5.50 -0.33 -9.93
CA GLY A 7 -4.50 -0.93 -9.05
C GLY A 7 -5.10 -1.28 -7.69
N ALA A 8 -4.61 -2.36 -7.07
CA ALA A 8 -4.98 -2.73 -5.71
C ALA A 8 -3.82 -2.42 -4.75
N ILE A 9 -4.16 -1.99 -3.54
CA ILE A 9 -3.23 -1.85 -2.41
C ILE A 9 -3.60 -2.90 -1.38
N TYR A 10 -2.62 -3.65 -0.89
CA TYR A 10 -2.80 -4.62 0.20
C TYR A 10 -1.76 -4.36 1.28
N ILE A 11 -2.22 -4.37 2.54
CA ILE A 11 -1.42 -4.07 3.72
C ILE A 11 -1.62 -5.22 4.70
N GLY A 12 -0.53 -5.82 5.16
CA GLY A 12 -0.56 -7.01 6.02
C GLY A 12 0.69 -7.13 6.90
N ASP A 13 0.58 -7.83 8.03
CA ASP A 13 1.62 -7.92 9.07
C ASP A 13 2.22 -9.33 9.23
N ASP A 14 1.57 -10.38 8.75
CA ASP A 14 1.96 -11.77 9.03
C ASP A 14 2.45 -12.52 7.77
N GLU A 15 2.84 -13.78 7.93
CA GLU A 15 3.32 -14.61 6.82
C GLU A 15 2.19 -15.01 5.84
N THR A 16 0.93 -14.97 6.27
CA THR A 16 -0.25 -15.27 5.44
C THR A 16 -0.36 -14.27 4.29
N ASP A 17 0.05 -13.03 4.53
CA ASP A 17 -0.03 -11.91 3.60
C ASP A 17 0.97 -12.00 2.43
N GLU A 18 2.04 -12.79 2.56
CA GLU A 18 3.09 -12.90 1.54
C GLU A 18 2.56 -13.45 0.21
N ASN A 19 1.56 -14.34 0.26
CA ASN A 19 0.89 -14.82 -0.94
C ASN A 19 0.14 -13.69 -1.68
N ALA A 20 -0.48 -12.77 -0.94
CA ALA A 20 -1.15 -11.62 -1.53
C ALA A 20 -0.14 -10.64 -2.15
N PHE A 21 0.98 -10.38 -1.47
CA PHE A 21 2.05 -9.54 -2.01
C PHE A 21 2.63 -10.10 -3.31
N LYS A 22 2.86 -11.42 -3.37
CA LYS A 22 3.34 -12.09 -4.58
C LYS A 22 2.39 -11.92 -5.76
N LEU A 23 1.08 -12.04 -5.53
CA LEU A 23 0.05 -11.82 -6.56
C LEU A 23 0.03 -10.36 -7.04
N LEU A 24 0.26 -9.41 -6.14
CA LEU A 24 0.24 -7.97 -6.45
C LEU A 24 1.54 -7.44 -7.05
N SER A 25 2.64 -8.19 -7.01
CA SER A 25 3.97 -7.77 -7.48
C SER A 25 4.01 -7.12 -8.86
N ARG A 26 3.06 -7.47 -9.74
CA ARG A 26 2.97 -6.98 -11.14
C ARG A 26 1.95 -5.88 -11.39
N THR A 27 0.90 -5.78 -10.58
CA THR A 27 -0.29 -4.98 -10.91
C THR A 27 -0.80 -4.11 -9.76
N GLY A 28 -0.23 -4.26 -8.57
CA GLY A 28 -0.63 -3.53 -7.38
C GLY A 28 0.55 -3.19 -6.47
N ILE A 29 0.21 -2.85 -5.23
CA ILE A 29 1.16 -2.43 -4.20
C ILE A 29 0.92 -3.29 -2.96
N GLY A 30 1.92 -4.09 -2.60
CA GLY A 30 1.98 -4.77 -1.31
C GLY A 30 2.78 -3.96 -0.30
N ILE A 31 2.28 -3.84 0.92
CA ILE A 31 2.92 -3.14 2.05
C ILE A 31 2.92 -4.06 3.26
N VAL A 32 4.11 -4.39 3.78
CA VAL A 32 4.25 -5.17 5.01
C VAL A 32 4.27 -4.25 6.24
N VAL A 33 3.64 -4.67 7.33
CA VAL A 33 3.65 -3.98 8.63
C VAL A 33 4.59 -4.70 9.58
N GLY A 34 5.51 -3.97 10.20
CA GLY A 34 6.43 -4.49 11.21
C GLY A 34 7.86 -4.03 11.01
N CYS A 35 8.67 -4.15 12.06
CA CYS A 35 10.07 -3.76 12.06
C CYS A 35 11.04 -4.90 11.74
N GLU A 36 10.55 -6.14 11.67
CA GLU A 36 11.38 -7.33 11.51
C GLU A 36 11.99 -7.40 10.11
N ASP A 37 13.30 -7.59 10.04
CA ASP A 37 13.99 -7.87 8.78
C ASP A 37 13.70 -9.32 8.35
N ARG A 38 12.54 -9.50 7.74
CA ARG A 38 12.06 -10.76 7.17
C ARG A 38 11.99 -10.65 5.66
N GLN A 39 12.24 -11.76 4.98
CA GLN A 39 12.00 -11.86 3.55
C GLN A 39 10.52 -11.60 3.26
N THR A 40 10.23 -10.72 2.30
CA THR A 40 8.87 -10.34 1.93
C THR A 40 8.78 -10.01 0.44
N ASP A 41 7.65 -10.34 -0.19
CA ASP A 41 7.32 -9.93 -1.56
C ASP A 41 6.66 -8.53 -1.59
N ALA A 42 6.42 -7.91 -0.43
CA ALA A 42 5.92 -6.54 -0.34
C ALA A 42 6.93 -5.53 -0.92
N ARG A 43 6.41 -4.51 -1.62
CA ARG A 43 7.25 -3.44 -2.20
C ARG A 43 7.64 -2.39 -1.16
N TYR A 44 6.78 -2.18 -0.18
CA TYR A 44 6.98 -1.18 0.86
C TYR A 44 6.78 -1.79 2.24
N ARG A 45 7.26 -1.06 3.25
CA ARG A 45 7.13 -1.43 4.65
C ARG A 45 6.73 -0.22 5.48
N VAL A 46 5.88 -0.46 6.47
CA VAL A 46 5.62 0.48 7.57
C VAL A 46 5.96 -0.20 8.88
N GLN A 47 6.36 0.56 9.90
CA GLN A 47 6.90 -0.02 11.13
C GLN A 47 5.83 -0.63 12.03
N ASP A 48 4.63 -0.03 12.04
CA ASP A 48 3.54 -0.36 12.97
C ASP A 48 2.16 0.07 12.43
N PRO A 49 1.06 -0.36 13.07
CA PRO A 49 -0.29 0.03 12.67
C PRO A 49 -0.56 1.55 12.68
N PRO A 50 -0.05 2.36 13.63
CA PRO A 50 -0.15 3.82 13.54
C PRO A 50 0.42 4.41 12.24
N GLN A 51 1.55 3.91 11.74
CA GLN A 51 2.10 4.37 10.46
C GLN A 51 1.23 3.99 9.26
N VAL A 52 0.44 2.90 9.34
CA VAL A 52 -0.57 2.58 8.33
C VAL A 52 -1.59 3.72 8.23
N ILE A 53 -2.06 4.24 9.38
CA ILE A 53 -3.04 5.33 9.41
C ILE A 53 -2.44 6.59 8.78
N GLN A 54 -1.22 6.97 9.17
CA GLN A 54 -0.52 8.14 8.61
C GLN A 54 -0.33 8.03 7.10
N LEU A 55 0.01 6.84 6.60
CA LEU A 55 0.13 6.57 5.18
C LEU A 55 -1.22 6.77 4.46
N LEU A 56 -2.31 6.20 4.99
CA LEU A 56 -3.64 6.31 4.38
C LEU A 56 -4.14 7.76 4.40
N GLU A 57 -3.94 8.49 5.49
CA GLU A 57 -4.26 9.91 5.59
C GLU A 57 -3.48 10.73 4.55
N GLY A 58 -2.17 10.49 4.41
CA GLY A 58 -1.35 11.16 3.40
C GLY A 58 -1.84 10.89 1.97
N ILE A 59 -2.18 9.64 1.65
CA ILE A 59 -2.76 9.27 0.35
C ILE A 59 -4.08 10.04 0.11
N LEU A 60 -4.97 10.05 1.10
CA LEU A 60 -6.27 10.72 0.98
C LEU A 60 -6.10 12.24 0.81
N SER A 61 -5.23 12.88 1.60
CA SER A 61 -4.93 14.30 1.46
C SER A 61 -4.45 14.64 0.05
N HIS A 62 -3.47 13.89 -0.48
CA HIS A 62 -2.97 14.10 -1.84
C HIS A 62 -4.04 13.90 -2.91
N LEU A 63 -4.92 12.91 -2.76
CA LEU A 63 -6.02 12.66 -3.70
C LEU A 63 -7.12 13.74 -3.62
N THR A 64 -7.31 14.37 -2.46
CA THR A 64 -8.26 15.49 -2.33
C THR A 64 -7.74 16.79 -2.91
N GLU A 65 -6.45 17.09 -2.72
CA GLU A 65 -5.80 18.30 -3.27
C GLU A 65 -5.70 18.27 -4.80
N SER A 66 -5.43 17.09 -5.37
CA SER A 66 -5.34 16.91 -6.83
C SER A 66 -6.70 16.85 -7.55
N ARG A 67 -7.81 16.89 -6.81
CA ARG A 67 -9.18 16.94 -7.37
C ARG A 67 -9.82 18.32 -7.32
N SER A 68 -9.16 19.35 -6.79
CA SER A 68 -9.59 20.74 -6.97
C SER A 68 -9.34 21.15 -8.43
N PRO A 69 -10.39 21.37 -9.23
CA PRO A 69 -10.24 21.96 -10.54
C PRO A 69 -10.09 23.48 -10.40
N ASP A 70 -9.18 24.08 -11.18
CA ASP A 70 -9.32 25.50 -11.57
C ASP A 70 -10.68 25.75 -12.24
#